data_AF-A0A7S2F0T6-F1
#
_entry.id   AF-A0A7S2F0T6-F1
#
_cell.length_a   1.000
_cell.length_b   1.000
_cell.length_c   1.000
_cell.angle_alpha   90.00
_cell.angle_beta   90.00
_cell.angle_gamma   90.00
#
_symmetry.space_group_name_H-M   'P 1'
#
loop_
_entity.id
_entity.type
_entity.pdbx_description
1 polymer ?
#
loop_
_entity_poly.entity_id
_entity_poly.type
_entity_poly.pdbx_seq_one_letter_code
_entity_poly.pdbx_strand_id
1 'polypeptide(L)'
;APSARAFPTVRILMYEMTLGGPFGEQMMTNLRLRGCPPVGAANSASALAERLRRCVNEAGDGGDGDDSWPPWSSSRSFDAVDMASAISRAMDAEDWRRVRTIEPLDEVEEFNL
;
A
#
# COMPACT_ATOMS: atom_id res chain seq x y z
N ALA A 1 17.56 19.70 -4.26
CA ALA A 1 17.19 20.55 -5.41
C ALA A 1 16.64 21.91 -4.93
N PRO A 2 17.04 23.07 -5.49
CA PRO A 2 16.62 24.42 -5.05
C PRO A 2 15.14 24.80 -5.32
N SER A 3 14.24 23.82 -5.45
CA SER A 3 12.86 24.02 -5.91
C SER A 3 11.83 23.27 -5.07
N ALA A 4 12.19 22.83 -3.87
CA ALA A 4 11.23 22.19 -2.97
C ALA A 4 10.19 23.21 -2.48
N ARG A 5 9.15 23.45 -3.28
CA ARG A 5 7.93 24.11 -2.81
C ARG A 5 7.43 23.29 -1.63
N ALA A 6 7.44 23.89 -0.45
CA ALA A 6 6.79 23.31 0.71
C ALA A 6 5.29 23.16 0.39
N PHE A 7 4.85 21.93 0.16
CA PHE A 7 3.43 21.65 0.02
C PHE A 7 2.79 21.79 1.41
N PRO A 8 1.82 22.70 1.61
CA PRO A 8 1.22 22.94 2.93
C PRO A 8 0.46 21.72 3.45
N THR A 9 0.09 20.79 2.57
CA THR A 9 -0.49 19.49 2.91
C THR A 9 -0.13 18.50 1.82
N VAL A 10 0.34 17.31 2.20
CA VAL A 10 0.65 16.21 1.27
C VAL A 10 -0.23 15.02 1.64
N ARG A 11 -0.86 14.40 0.64
CA ARG A 11 -1.52 13.10 0.77
C ARG A 11 -0.82 12.11 -0.14
N ILE A 12 -0.32 11.02 0.44
CA ILE A 12 0.27 9.91 -0.32
C ILE A 12 -0.78 8.80 -0.41
N LEU A 13 -1.05 8.36 -1.64
CA LEU A 13 -1.80 7.14 -1.92
C LEU A 13 -0.80 6.13 -2.48
N MET A 14 -0.72 4.96 -1.85
CA MET A 14 0.20 3.90 -2.25
C MET A 14 -0.58 2.61 -2.39
N TYR A 15 -0.33 1.91 -3.49
CA TYR A 15 -0.84 0.57 -3.75
C TYR A 15 0.36 -0.35 -3.97
N GLU A 16 0.50 -1.35 -3.13
CA GLU A 16 1.60 -2.30 -3.15
C GLU A 16 1.10 -3.69 -2.79
N MET A 17 1.72 -4.73 -3.34
CA MET A 17 1.45 -6.11 -2.95
C MET A 17 1.95 -6.37 -1.53
N THR A 18 1.18 -7.12 -0.76
CA THR A 18 1.61 -7.65 0.53
C THR A 18 1.84 -9.14 0.44
N LEU A 19 2.93 -9.64 1.01
CA LEU A 19 3.37 -11.04 0.89
C LEU A 19 3.19 -11.83 2.18
N GLY A 20 2.09 -11.56 2.87
CA GLY A 20 1.70 -12.31 4.07
C GLY A 20 1.04 -13.64 3.74
N GLY A 21 1.18 -14.59 4.66
CA GLY A 21 0.46 -15.86 4.62
C GLY A 21 0.90 -16.83 3.51
N PRO A 22 0.17 -17.95 3.34
CA PRO A 22 0.53 -19.02 2.41
C PRO A 22 0.62 -18.57 0.94
N PHE A 23 -0.29 -17.68 0.51
CA PHE A 23 -0.29 -17.14 -0.84
C PHE A 23 0.95 -16.26 -1.08
N GLY A 24 1.34 -15.45 -0.09
CA GLY A 24 2.56 -14.65 -0.12
C GLY A 24 3.82 -15.50 -0.33
N GLU A 25 3.93 -16.64 0.37
CA GLU A 25 5.06 -17.58 0.21
C GLU A 25 5.12 -18.21 -1.18
N GLN A 26 3.97 -18.60 -1.72
CA GLN A 26 3.86 -19.15 -3.07
C GLN A 26 4.22 -18.09 -4.13
N MET A 27 3.73 -16.86 -3.96
CA MET A 27 4.04 -15.74 -4.84
C MET A 27 5.52 -15.36 -4.79
N MET A 28 6.13 -15.29 -3.60
CA MET A 28 7.57 -15.09 -3.41
C MET A 28 8.39 -16.14 -4.17
N THR A 29 8.00 -17.40 -4.06
CA THR A 29 8.67 -18.52 -4.73
C THR A 29 8.57 -18.39 -6.25
N ASN A 30 7.36 -18.12 -6.77
CA ASN A 30 7.14 -17.93 -8.20
C ASN A 30 7.93 -16.74 -8.77
N LEU A 31 7.93 -15.61 -8.07
CA LEU A 31 8.64 -14.40 -8.50
C LEU A 31 10.16 -14.61 -8.51
N ARG A 32 10.71 -15.31 -7.52
CA ARG A 32 12.13 -15.71 -7.50
C ARG A 32 12.50 -16.60 -8.68
N LEU A 33 11.68 -17.61 -9.00
CA LEU A 33 11.91 -18.50 -10.14
C LEU A 33 11.89 -17.75 -11.48
N ARG A 34 11.14 -16.66 -11.57
CA ARG A 34 11.10 -15.77 -12.75
C ARG A 34 12.21 -14.72 -12.78
N GLY A 35 13.16 -14.76 -11.84
CA GLY A 35 14.23 -13.77 -11.74
C GLY A 35 13.78 -12.37 -11.28
N CYS A 36 12.59 -12.26 -10.69
CA CYS A 36 11.98 -11.01 -10.25
C CYS A 36 11.66 -11.03 -8.75
N PRO A 37 12.63 -11.29 -7.85
CA PRO A 37 12.35 -11.38 -6.42
C PRO A 37 11.78 -10.04 -5.91
N PRO A 38 10.63 -10.04 -5.22
CA PRO A 38 10.09 -8.80 -4.69
C PRO A 38 10.96 -8.38 -3.49
N VAL A 39 11.72 -7.31 -3.68
CA VAL A 39 12.59 -6.76 -2.65
C VAL A 39 11.78 -5.78 -1.83
N GLY A 40 11.69 -6.03 -0.52
CA GLY A 40 11.05 -5.10 0.40
C GLY A 40 9.53 -5.03 0.26
N ALA A 41 8.83 -6.09 -0.17
CA ALA A 41 7.38 -6.14 0.01
C ALA A 41 7.03 -6.28 1.50
N ALA A 42 5.96 -5.63 1.95
CA ALA A 42 5.47 -5.78 3.32
C ALA A 42 4.66 -7.08 3.49
N ASN A 43 4.62 -7.65 4.69
CA ASN A 43 3.85 -8.88 4.93
C ASN A 43 2.37 -8.63 5.27
N SER A 44 1.95 -7.38 5.42
CA SER A 44 0.57 -6.98 5.67
C SER A 44 0.36 -5.50 5.34
N ALA A 45 -0.90 -5.07 5.19
CA ALA A 45 -1.23 -3.66 5.04
C ALA A 45 -0.75 -2.83 6.24
N SER A 46 -0.89 -3.34 7.47
CA SER A 46 -0.39 -2.66 8.67
C SER A 46 1.14 -2.50 8.68
N ALA A 47 1.88 -3.51 8.23
CA ALA A 47 3.34 -3.43 8.09
C ALA A 47 3.76 -2.42 7.02
N LEU A 48 2.99 -2.29 5.94
CA LEU A 48 3.21 -1.28 4.90
C LEU A 48 2.98 0.14 5.45
N ALA A 49 1.89 0.36 6.19
CA ALA A 49 1.63 1.63 6.87
C ALA A 49 2.72 1.98 7.89
N GLU A 50 3.18 1.01 8.67
CA GLU A 50 4.25 1.21 9.65
C GLU A 50 5.59 1.54 8.98
N ARG A 51 5.89 0.92 7.84
CA ARG A 51 7.08 1.27 7.06
C ARG A 51 7.00 2.70 6.55
N LEU A 52 5.88 3.10 5.97
CA LEU A 52 5.70 4.47 5.49
C LEU A 52 5.79 5.47 6.65
N ARG A 53 5.21 5.15 7.81
CA ARG A 53 5.33 5.94 9.04
C ARG A 53 6.78 6.16 9.43
N ARG A 54 7.59 5.10 9.46
CA ARG A 54 9.02 5.19 9.76
C ARG A 54 9.75 6.07 8.74
N CYS A 55 9.57 5.83 7.44
CA CYS A 55 10.24 6.64 6.40
C CYS A 55 9.90 8.14 6.53
N VAL A 56 8.63 8.48 6.79
CA VAL A 56 8.21 9.87 6.96
C VAL A 56 8.75 10.48 8.26
N ASN A 57 8.84 9.69 9.34
CA ASN A 57 9.41 10.14 10.60
C ASN A 57 10.93 10.37 10.48
N GLU A 58 11.66 9.42 9.90
CA GLU A 58 13.10 9.52 9.65
C GLU A 58 13.45 10.70 8.74
N ALA A 59 12.67 10.95 7.67
CA ALA A 59 12.84 12.11 6.81
C ALA A 59 12.48 13.44 7.51
N GLY A 60 11.63 13.40 8.54
CA GLY A 60 11.22 14.58 9.30
C GLY A 60 12.17 14.98 10.43
N ASP A 61 12.97 14.04 10.94
CA ASP A 61 13.88 14.23 12.09
C ASP A 61 15.24 14.82 11.71
N GLY A 62 15.50 15.04 10.42
CA GLY A 62 16.71 15.73 9.94
C GLY A 62 17.95 14.85 9.95
N GLY A 63 18.08 13.99 8.92
CA GLY A 63 19.32 13.28 8.63
C GLY A 63 20.14 14.02 7.58
N ASP A 64 21.28 14.57 7.98
CA ASP A 64 22.46 14.95 7.18
C ASP A 64 22.21 15.51 5.76
N GLY A 65 21.70 16.74 5.66
CA GLY A 65 22.15 17.66 4.60
C GLY A 65 21.46 17.64 3.23
N ASP A 66 20.25 17.09 3.08
CA ASP A 66 19.40 17.39 1.92
C ASP A 66 18.11 18.07 2.37
N ASP A 67 18.19 19.39 2.56
CA ASP A 67 17.10 20.33 2.91
C ASP A 67 15.96 20.41 1.86
N SER A 68 15.88 19.45 0.93
CA SER A 68 14.90 19.44 -0.16
C SER A 68 13.53 18.89 0.21
N TRP A 69 13.34 18.40 1.45
CA TRP A 69 12.03 17.98 1.93
C TRP A 69 11.48 18.98 2.94
N PRO A 70 10.25 19.48 2.75
CA PRO A 70 9.65 20.38 3.72
C PRO A 70 9.45 19.65 5.05
N PRO A 71 9.54 20.37 6.19
CA PRO A 71 9.20 19.80 7.48
C PRO A 71 7.74 19.34 7.45
N TRP A 72 7.52 18.04 7.56
CA TRP A 72 6.20 17.44 7.56
C TRP A 72 5.48 17.85 8.85
N SER A 73 4.32 18.50 8.73
CA SER A 73 3.54 19.00 9.88
C SER A 73 3.31 17.93 10.97
N SER A 74 3.01 18.38 12.19
CA SER A 74 2.81 17.54 13.39
C SER A 74 1.56 16.64 13.34
N SER A 75 0.64 16.86 12.39
CA SER A 75 -0.52 16.00 12.19
C SER A 75 -0.25 15.00 11.06
N ARG A 76 -0.10 13.72 11.40
CA ARG A 76 0.15 12.62 10.46
C ARG A 76 -0.81 11.47 10.74
N SER A 77 -1.46 10.94 9.70
CA SER A 77 -2.23 9.70 9.76
C SER A 77 -1.68 8.70 8.76
N PHE A 78 -1.64 7.43 9.16
CA PHE A 78 -1.15 6.33 8.35
C PHE A 78 -2.17 5.21 8.43
N ASP A 79 -2.98 5.11 7.38
CA ASP A 79 -3.99 4.06 7.23
C ASP A 79 -3.61 3.20 6.04
N ALA A 80 -3.71 1.89 6.22
CA ALA A 80 -3.62 0.93 5.14
C ALA A 80 -4.66 -0.15 5.35
N VAL A 81 -5.24 -0.58 4.26
CA VAL A 81 -6.22 -1.66 4.20
C VAL A 81 -5.85 -2.58 3.06
N ASP A 82 -6.11 -3.86 3.21
CA ASP A 82 -6.04 -4.80 2.09
C ASP A 82 -7.14 -4.49 1.06
N MET A 83 -6.93 -4.96 -0.17
CA MET A 83 -7.81 -4.66 -1.29
C MET A 83 -9.22 -5.24 -1.08
N ALA A 84 -9.34 -6.46 -0.55
CA ALA A 84 -10.64 -7.09 -0.28
C ALA A 84 -11.48 -6.25 0.70
N SER A 85 -10.85 -5.77 1.78
CA SER A 85 -11.46 -4.85 2.74
C SER A 85 -11.80 -3.49 2.11
N ALA A 86 -10.95 -2.96 1.24
CA ALA A 86 -11.20 -1.69 0.55
C ALA A 86 -12.42 -1.80 -0.38
N ILE A 87 -12.50 -2.87 -1.17
CA ILE A 87 -13.61 -3.15 -2.08
C ILE A 87 -14.91 -3.34 -1.30
N SER A 88 -14.88 -4.13 -0.23
CA SER A 88 -16.05 -4.38 0.61
C SER A 88 -16.62 -3.12 1.26
N ARG A 89 -15.78 -2.12 1.55
CA ARG A 89 -16.22 -0.81 2.08
C ARG A 89 -16.68 0.15 0.99
N ALA A 90 -16.11 0.04 -0.21
CA ALA A 90 -16.37 0.97 -1.30
C ALA A 90 -17.60 0.59 -2.13
N MET A 91 -17.88 -0.70 -2.25
CA MET A 91 -18.97 -1.22 -3.09
C MET A 91 -20.23 -1.51 -2.28
N ASP A 92 -21.37 -1.03 -2.77
CA ASP A 92 -22.67 -1.39 -2.25
C ASP A 92 -23.30 -2.60 -2.96
N ALA A 93 -24.50 -3.00 -2.55
CA ALA A 93 -25.21 -4.14 -3.15
C ALA A 93 -25.55 -3.94 -4.64
N GLU A 94 -25.69 -2.70 -5.11
CA GLU A 94 -25.92 -2.39 -6.51
C GLU A 94 -24.63 -2.51 -7.33
N ASP A 95 -23.51 -2.01 -6.81
CA ASP A 95 -22.20 -2.17 -7.43
C ASP A 95 -21.85 -3.65 -7.62
N TRP A 96 -22.04 -4.46 -6.58
CA TRP A 96 -21.83 -5.91 -6.65
C TRP A 96 -22.75 -6.59 -7.67
N ARG A 97 -24.00 -6.15 -7.75
CA ARG A 97 -24.94 -6.66 -8.76
C ARG A 97 -24.44 -6.32 -10.16
N ARG A 98 -23.95 -5.10 -10.40
CA ARG A 98 -23.42 -4.66 -11.70
C ARG A 98 -22.16 -5.45 -12.09
N VAL A 99 -21.20 -5.64 -11.18
CA VAL A 99 -19.98 -6.40 -11.46
C VAL A 99 -20.32 -7.83 -11.90
N ARG A 100 -21.26 -8.49 -11.22
CA ARG A 100 -21.72 -9.85 -11.57
C ARG A 100 -22.42 -9.96 -12.92
N THR A 101 -22.87 -8.85 -13.52
CA THR A 101 -23.43 -8.87 -14.89
C THR A 101 -22.37 -8.85 -15.98
N ILE A 102 -21.14 -8.48 -15.64
CA ILE A 102 -20.02 -8.43 -16.58
C ILE A 102 -19.43 -9.85 -16.70
N GLU A 103 -19.08 -10.45 -15.57
CA GLU A 103 -18.52 -11.80 -15.50
C GLU A 103 -18.90 -12.45 -14.15
N PRO A 104 -19.30 -13.73 -14.14
CA PRO A 104 -19.55 -14.45 -12.89
C PRO A 104 -18.23 -14.62 -12.10
N LEU A 105 -18.26 -14.28 -10.81
CA LEU A 105 -17.16 -14.50 -9.88
C LEU A 105 -17.46 -15.77 -9.06
N ASP A 106 -17.08 -16.92 -9.59
CA ASP A 106 -17.36 -18.22 -8.96
C ASP A 106 -16.43 -18.50 -7.75
N GLU A 107 -15.20 -17.95 -7.78
CA GLU A 107 -14.15 -18.20 -6.79
C GLU A 107 -13.94 -17.00 -5.85
N VAL A 108 -14.99 -16.65 -5.09
CA VAL A 108 -14.96 -15.50 -4.17
C VAL A 108 -13.89 -15.64 -3.08
N GLU A 109 -13.61 -16.87 -2.63
CA GLU A 109 -12.54 -17.11 -1.66
C GLU A 109 -11.16 -16.82 -2.25
N GLU A 110 -10.91 -17.21 -3.50
CA GLU A 110 -9.63 -16.93 -4.19
C GLU A 110 -9.46 -15.44 -4.50
N PHE A 111 -10.55 -14.74 -4.81
CA PHE A 111 -10.54 -13.28 -4.97
C PHE A 111 -10.18 -12.53 -3.67
N ASN A 112 -10.54 -13.08 -2.50
CA ASN A 112 -10.26 -12.46 -1.21
C ASN A 112 -8.84 -12.75 -0.70
N LEU A 113 -8.16 -13.77 -1.23
CA LEU A 113 -6.77 -14.11 -0.92
C LEU A 113 -5.78 -13.12 -1.55
#